data_AF-A0A835SM80-F1
#
_entry.id   AF-A0A835SM80-F1
#
_cell.length_a   1.000
_cell.length_b   1.000
_cell.length_c   1.000
_cell.angle_alpha   90.00
_cell.angle_beta   90.00
_cell.angle_gamma   90.00
#
_symmetry.space_group_name_H-M   'P 1'
#
loop_
_entity.id
_entity.type
_entity.pdbx_description
1 polymer ?
#
loop_
_entity_poly.entity_id
_entity_poly.type
_entity_poly.pdbx_seq_one_letter_code
_entity_poly.pdbx_strand_id
1 'polypeptide(L)'
;MQKAASQAAYQADLFLARLNESGIIYTSCARHHWLEKLAVLGQSSSGLATIIDIGCNRGYFTSTALNYWAPGFGNHNQLVFKEHNAGGQYGGGACGICNDCNHGPTQPLTHLQPQAEVDVHCFEPSQWHQKALTAMRAAVYGPVEAPKTDKGTAVRWHILPHAVSNATGTARFPTSCIHEECNFDLRNEAMSDVNVTSIDAYLKQARIRYVDVLKIDTEGFDPAVLAGAYNTLRRHLAEVLSFEYHAFWYRSGGTLRMCLDYLEELGYTCYYDAPLLYKLTGCWDPRYEIKKWSNIVCAVRGSEIEGEMNALTVLRQQRTAAHEAHER
;
A
#
# COMPACT_ATOMS: atom_id res chain seq x y z
N MET A 1 -1.20 -14.90 -29.81
CA MET A 1 -0.84 -15.73 -28.64
C MET A 1 0.67 -15.93 -28.50
N GLN A 2 1.41 -16.36 -29.54
CA GLN A 2 2.87 -16.60 -29.46
C GLN A 2 3.72 -15.39 -29.00
N LYS A 3 3.42 -14.18 -29.50
CA LYS A 3 4.11 -12.93 -29.13
C LYS A 3 3.85 -12.46 -27.69
N ALA A 4 2.65 -12.76 -27.16
CA ALA A 4 2.30 -12.44 -25.77
C ALA A 4 2.96 -13.43 -24.80
N ALA A 5 2.98 -14.72 -25.15
CA ALA A 5 3.69 -15.75 -24.38
C ALA A 5 5.21 -15.48 -24.34
N SER A 6 5.81 -15.03 -25.45
CA SER A 6 7.23 -14.65 -25.47
C SER A 6 7.53 -13.40 -24.63
N GLN A 7 6.57 -12.47 -24.52
CA GLN A 7 6.73 -11.25 -23.72
C GLN A 7 6.58 -11.52 -22.22
N ALA A 8 5.62 -12.36 -21.82
CA ALA A 8 5.45 -12.79 -20.44
C ALA A 8 6.70 -13.53 -19.93
N ALA A 9 7.19 -14.52 -20.69
CA ALA A 9 8.37 -15.28 -20.32
C ALA A 9 9.62 -14.40 -20.19
N TYR A 10 9.85 -13.48 -21.15
CA TYR A 10 10.97 -12.55 -21.13
C TYR A 10 10.94 -11.61 -19.92
N GLN A 11 9.77 -11.03 -19.62
CA GLN A 11 9.60 -10.18 -18.44
C GLN A 11 9.82 -10.97 -17.14
N ALA A 12 9.37 -12.23 -17.09
CA ALA A 12 9.59 -13.11 -15.95
C ALA A 12 11.08 -13.43 -15.76
N ASP A 13 11.83 -13.66 -16.84
CA ASP A 13 13.29 -13.85 -16.76
C ASP A 13 13.98 -12.62 -16.16
N LEU A 14 13.60 -11.41 -16.62
CA LEU A 14 14.12 -10.15 -16.07
C LEU A 14 13.78 -9.99 -14.58
N PHE A 15 12.54 -10.28 -14.19
CA PHE A 15 12.10 -10.17 -12.81
C PHE A 15 12.88 -11.12 -11.90
N LEU A 16 12.93 -12.40 -12.26
CA LEU A 16 13.57 -13.44 -11.45
C LEU A 16 15.09 -13.24 -11.36
N ALA A 17 15.72 -12.73 -12.43
CA ALA A 17 17.14 -12.34 -12.38
C ALA A 17 17.36 -11.24 -11.33
N ARG A 18 16.55 -10.17 -11.34
CA ARG A 18 16.66 -9.09 -10.34
C ARG A 18 16.35 -9.54 -8.92
N LEU A 19 15.34 -10.39 -8.76
CA LEU A 19 15.01 -10.98 -7.46
C LEU A 19 16.15 -11.86 -6.92
N ASN A 20 16.84 -12.60 -7.79
CA ASN A 20 18.00 -13.40 -7.39
C ASN A 20 19.22 -12.53 -7.04
N GLU A 21 19.45 -11.43 -7.77
CA GLU A 21 20.55 -10.49 -7.51
C GLU A 21 20.33 -9.70 -6.21
N SER A 22 19.12 -9.17 -6.02
CA SER A 22 18.81 -8.23 -4.93
C SER A 22 18.20 -8.92 -3.71
N GLY A 23 17.77 -10.18 -3.83
CA GLY A 23 17.01 -10.87 -2.79
C GLY A 23 15.57 -10.37 -2.69
N ILE A 24 14.86 -10.80 -1.64
CA ILE A 24 13.43 -10.52 -1.44
C ILE A 24 13.10 -9.03 -1.34
N ILE A 25 14.07 -8.21 -0.88
CA ILE A 25 13.95 -6.75 -0.75
C ILE A 25 13.62 -6.06 -2.07
N TYR A 26 13.85 -6.71 -3.22
CA TYR A 26 13.53 -6.17 -4.53
C TYR A 26 12.05 -5.78 -4.68
N THR A 27 11.15 -6.50 -4.01
CA THR A 27 9.71 -6.24 -4.04
C THR A 27 9.08 -6.18 -2.64
N SER A 28 9.68 -6.80 -1.62
CA SER A 28 9.19 -6.66 -0.24
C SER A 28 9.35 -5.24 0.30
N CYS A 29 10.40 -4.55 -0.10
CA CYS A 29 10.71 -3.18 0.33
C CYS A 29 10.55 -2.18 -0.82
N ALA A 30 9.47 -2.32 -1.59
CA ALA A 30 9.19 -1.43 -2.69
C ALA A 30 9.00 0.01 -2.19
N ARG A 31 9.49 0.99 -2.95
CA ARG A 31 9.36 2.42 -2.62
C ARG A 31 8.05 3.05 -3.11
N HIS A 32 7.16 2.21 -3.66
CA HIS A 32 5.86 2.62 -4.17
C HIS A 32 5.94 3.82 -5.11
N HIS A 33 6.85 3.78 -6.10
CA HIS A 33 7.14 4.90 -7.02
C HIS A 33 5.90 5.40 -7.79
N TRP A 34 4.86 4.57 -7.87
CA TRP A 34 3.57 4.91 -8.45
C TRP A 34 2.76 5.92 -7.62
N LEU A 35 3.01 6.07 -6.32
CA LEU A 35 2.28 7.01 -5.44
C LEU A 35 2.45 8.47 -5.89
N GLU A 36 3.68 8.87 -6.24
CA GLU A 36 3.95 10.24 -6.70
C GLU A 36 3.16 10.55 -7.99
N LYS A 37 3.13 9.60 -8.94
CA LYS A 37 2.34 9.72 -10.18
C LYS A 37 0.85 9.82 -9.90
N LEU A 38 0.35 8.98 -8.99
CA LEU A 38 -1.04 9.04 -8.56
C LEU A 38 -1.36 10.37 -7.88
N ALA A 39 -0.44 10.99 -7.14
CA ALA A 39 -0.69 12.30 -6.54
C ALA A 39 -0.71 13.45 -7.54
N VAL A 40 0.05 13.31 -8.65
CA VAL A 40 -0.04 14.25 -9.78
C VAL A 40 -1.40 14.14 -10.46
N LEU A 41 -1.90 12.92 -10.71
CA LEU A 41 -3.15 12.68 -11.45
C LEU A 41 -4.42 12.76 -10.59
N GLY A 42 -4.36 12.22 -9.37
CA GLY A 42 -5.41 12.17 -8.36
C GLY A 42 -5.69 13.50 -7.68
N GLN A 43 -5.27 14.62 -8.27
CA GLN A 43 -5.84 15.93 -8.01
C GLN A 43 -7.25 15.97 -8.57
N SER A 44 -8.14 15.24 -7.88
CA SER A 44 -9.54 15.12 -8.23
C SER A 44 -10.19 16.49 -8.27
N SER A 45 -11.17 16.69 -9.16
CA SER A 45 -11.96 17.92 -9.20
C SER A 45 -12.74 18.19 -7.91
N SER A 46 -12.80 17.22 -6.99
CA SER A 46 -13.48 17.34 -5.69
C SER A 46 -12.61 18.01 -4.62
N GLY A 47 -11.29 18.07 -4.81
CA GLY A 47 -10.33 18.60 -3.83
C GLY A 47 -10.09 17.73 -2.59
N LEU A 48 -10.78 16.59 -2.49
CA LEU A 48 -10.57 15.56 -1.46
C LEU A 48 -9.79 14.38 -2.05
N ALA A 49 -8.76 13.95 -1.34
CA ALA A 49 -8.11 12.66 -1.54
C ALA A 49 -8.45 11.71 -0.37
N THR A 50 -8.81 10.47 -0.65
CA THR A 50 -9.15 9.46 0.36
C THR A 50 -8.24 8.24 0.25
N ILE A 51 -7.54 7.93 1.33
CA ILE A 51 -6.60 6.81 1.44
C ILE A 51 -7.11 5.86 2.52
N ILE A 52 -7.19 4.57 2.18
CA ILE A 52 -7.45 3.49 3.12
C ILE A 52 -6.14 2.70 3.28
N ASP A 53 -5.56 2.71 4.48
CA ASP A 53 -4.30 2.02 4.81
C ASP A 53 -4.57 0.92 5.84
N ILE A 54 -4.66 -0.33 5.38
CA ILE A 54 -4.91 -1.48 6.23
C ILE A 54 -3.60 -2.10 6.66
N GLY A 55 -3.46 -2.37 7.96
CA GLY A 55 -2.18 -2.75 8.56
C GLY A 55 -1.20 -1.60 8.49
N CYS A 56 -1.66 -0.40 8.88
CA CYS A 56 -0.83 0.79 8.77
C CYS A 56 0.41 0.74 9.68
N ASN A 57 0.44 -0.12 10.70
CA ASN A 57 1.64 -0.45 11.49
C ASN A 57 2.32 0.81 12.07
N ARG A 58 3.52 1.16 11.61
CA ARG A 58 4.25 2.38 12.02
C ARG A 58 3.79 3.65 11.29
N GLY A 59 2.93 3.53 10.28
CA GLY A 59 2.35 4.65 9.53
C GLY A 59 3.24 5.19 8.43
N TYR A 60 4.28 4.46 8.02
CA TYR A 60 5.23 4.93 6.99
C TYR A 60 4.62 5.02 5.60
N PHE A 61 3.75 4.07 5.21
CA PHE A 61 3.01 4.19 3.96
C PHE A 61 2.11 5.44 3.97
N THR A 62 1.27 5.58 5.01
CA THR A 62 0.42 6.78 5.21
C THR A 62 1.25 8.06 5.15
N SER A 63 2.37 8.14 5.86
CA SER A 63 3.26 9.31 5.85
C SER A 63 3.82 9.61 4.46
N THR A 64 4.25 8.58 3.73
CA THR A 64 4.73 8.70 2.34
C THR A 64 3.63 9.24 1.44
N ALA A 65 2.40 8.73 1.56
CA ALA A 65 1.26 9.26 0.81
C ALA A 65 0.97 10.72 1.19
N LEU A 66 0.90 11.04 2.48
CA LEU A 66 0.68 12.42 2.95
C LEU A 66 1.77 13.40 2.49
N ASN A 67 3.00 12.93 2.21
CA ASN A 67 4.03 13.74 1.56
C ASN A 67 3.60 14.24 0.17
N TYR A 68 2.95 13.37 -0.60
CA TYR A 68 2.54 13.65 -1.95
C TYR A 68 1.20 14.41 -2.03
N TRP A 69 0.20 14.05 -1.23
CA TRP A 69 -1.14 14.66 -1.30
C TRP A 69 -1.34 15.86 -0.37
N ALA A 70 -0.58 15.95 0.72
CA ALA A 70 -0.66 17.04 1.69
C ALA A 70 0.72 17.67 1.97
N PRO A 71 1.40 18.23 0.95
CA PRO A 71 2.69 18.86 1.16
C PRO A 71 2.56 20.01 2.17
N GLY A 72 3.50 20.08 3.13
CA GLY A 72 3.65 21.25 4.01
C GLY A 72 3.82 20.97 5.50
N PHE A 73 3.30 19.86 6.03
CA PHE A 73 3.58 19.46 7.43
C PHE A 73 4.99 18.91 7.64
N GLY A 74 5.79 18.78 6.57
CA GLY A 74 6.99 17.95 6.61
C GLY A 74 6.63 16.48 6.77
N ASN A 75 5.58 16.03 6.08
CA ASN A 75 5.10 14.63 6.04
C ASN A 75 6.17 13.73 5.42
N HIS A 76 7.26 13.48 6.13
CA HIS A 76 8.35 12.63 5.69
C HIS A 76 8.63 11.59 6.76
N ASN A 77 9.06 10.41 6.33
CA ASN A 77 9.17 9.26 7.22
C ASN A 77 10.22 9.47 8.33
N GLN A 78 11.23 10.32 8.12
CA GLN A 78 12.17 10.67 9.20
C GLN A 78 11.52 11.46 10.36
N LEU A 79 10.45 12.23 10.10
CA LEU A 79 9.69 12.90 11.16
C LEU A 79 8.90 11.88 11.97
N VAL A 80 8.19 10.98 11.28
CA VAL A 80 7.48 9.86 11.92
C VAL A 80 8.44 9.01 12.76
N PHE A 81 9.62 8.69 12.22
CA PHE A 81 10.67 7.97 12.93
C PHE A 81 11.18 8.70 14.17
N LYS A 82 11.42 10.02 14.06
CA LYS A 82 11.84 10.86 15.19
C LYS A 82 10.82 10.79 16.33
N GLU A 83 9.52 10.91 16.01
CA GLU A 83 8.46 10.86 17.03
C GLU A 83 8.27 9.46 17.60
N HIS A 84 8.41 8.41 16.79
CA HIS A 84 8.42 7.02 17.28
C HIS A 84 9.58 6.74 18.24
N ASN A 85 10.78 7.27 17.96
CA ASN A 85 11.92 7.16 18.87
C ASN A 85 11.71 7.95 20.16
N ALA A 86 11.16 9.17 20.06
CA ALA A 86 10.87 10.00 21.22
C ALA A 86 9.82 9.35 22.14
N GLY A 87 8.81 8.69 21.56
CA GLY A 87 7.78 7.95 22.29
C GLY A 87 8.31 6.65 22.93
N GLY A 88 9.37 6.06 22.38
CA GLY A 88 10.06 4.89 22.92
C GLY A 88 9.36 3.55 22.71
N GLN A 89 8.21 3.51 22.02
CA GLN A 89 7.45 2.27 21.82
C GLN A 89 8.19 1.22 20.97
N TYR A 90 9.08 1.62 20.07
CA TYR A 90 9.75 0.64 19.19
C TYR A 90 11.22 0.38 19.54
N GLY A 91 11.77 1.06 20.55
CA GLY A 91 13.21 1.02 20.82
C GLY A 91 14.03 1.26 19.55
N GLY A 92 15.02 0.40 19.28
CA GLY A 92 15.83 0.46 18.06
C GLY A 92 15.12 0.01 16.77
N GLY A 93 13.92 -0.57 16.86
CA GLY A 93 13.15 -1.10 15.71
C GLY A 93 12.22 -0.09 15.06
N ALA A 94 12.33 1.20 15.38
CA ALA A 94 11.41 2.22 14.88
C ALA A 94 11.49 2.40 13.34
N CYS A 95 12.65 2.18 12.71
CA CYS A 95 12.81 2.42 11.25
C CYS A 95 12.23 1.30 10.38
N GLY A 96 11.96 0.13 10.96
CA GLY A 96 11.51 -1.06 10.25
C GLY A 96 12.58 -1.82 9.48
N ILE A 97 12.23 -3.02 9.02
CA ILE A 97 13.08 -3.98 8.30
C ILE A 97 13.47 -3.41 6.94
N CYS A 98 12.53 -2.76 6.27
CA CYS A 98 12.76 -2.11 4.98
C CYS A 98 13.45 -0.74 5.10
N ASN A 99 13.80 -0.31 6.33
CA ASN A 99 14.30 1.02 6.63
C ASN A 99 13.37 2.13 6.09
N ASP A 100 12.05 1.93 6.26
CA ASP A 100 11.01 2.82 5.74
C ASP A 100 11.13 4.25 6.24
N CYS A 101 11.79 4.46 7.38
CA CYS A 101 12.13 5.81 7.86
C CYS A 101 12.94 6.65 6.84
N ASN A 102 13.62 6.00 5.89
CA ASN A 102 14.39 6.63 4.82
C ASN A 102 13.66 6.67 3.47
N HIS A 103 12.40 6.21 3.42
CA HIS A 103 11.57 6.26 2.20
C HIS A 103 10.91 7.62 2.01
N GLY A 104 10.52 7.89 0.75
CA GLY A 104 9.97 9.16 0.31
C GLY A 104 11.05 10.17 -0.12
N PRO A 105 10.64 11.31 -0.69
CA PRO A 105 11.56 12.35 -1.12
C PRO A 105 12.22 13.03 0.09
N THR A 106 13.54 13.27 0.00
CA THR A 106 14.33 13.93 1.05
C THR A 106 14.14 15.46 1.07
N GLN A 107 13.44 16.00 0.07
CA GLN A 107 13.07 17.40 -0.03
C GLN A 107 11.60 17.54 -0.44
N PRO A 108 10.91 18.63 -0.07
CA PRO A 108 9.56 18.91 -0.53
C PRO A 108 9.45 18.92 -2.06
N LEU A 109 8.46 18.21 -2.61
CA LEU A 109 8.23 18.19 -4.05
C LEU A 109 7.48 19.47 -4.47
N THR A 110 8.17 20.33 -5.21
CA THR A 110 7.67 21.66 -5.61
C THR A 110 6.69 21.64 -6.79
N HIS A 111 6.60 20.52 -7.50
CA HIS A 111 5.73 20.36 -8.66
C HIS A 111 4.33 19.85 -8.32
N LEU A 112 4.11 19.40 -7.06
CA LEU A 112 2.81 18.92 -6.60
C LEU A 112 1.96 20.09 -6.11
N GLN A 113 0.69 20.11 -6.51
CA GLN A 113 -0.28 21.05 -5.97
C GLN A 113 -0.91 20.45 -4.71
N PRO A 114 -1.12 21.26 -3.66
CA PRO A 114 -1.77 20.79 -2.45
C PRO A 114 -3.24 20.42 -2.73
N GLN A 115 -3.69 19.29 -2.18
CA GLN A 115 -5.13 18.99 -2.09
C GLN A 115 -5.82 19.97 -1.13
N ALA A 116 -7.13 20.14 -1.25
CA ALA A 116 -7.87 20.90 -0.25
C ALA A 116 -8.00 20.09 1.05
N GLU A 117 -8.27 18.80 0.94
CA GLU A 117 -8.43 17.86 2.06
C GLU A 117 -7.84 16.49 1.71
N VAL A 118 -7.21 15.85 2.69
CA VAL A 118 -6.73 14.47 2.59
C VAL A 118 -7.19 13.69 3.82
N ASP A 119 -8.01 12.67 3.57
CA ASP A 119 -8.56 11.78 4.58
C ASP A 119 -7.88 10.41 4.49
N VAL A 120 -7.21 10.02 5.58
CA VAL A 120 -6.57 8.71 5.72
C VAL A 120 -7.29 7.91 6.79
N HIS A 121 -7.74 6.71 6.42
CA HIS A 121 -8.34 5.73 7.30
C HIS A 121 -7.37 4.57 7.50
N CYS A 122 -6.64 4.63 8.62
CA CYS A 122 -5.58 3.69 8.96
C CYS A 122 -6.12 2.63 9.93
N PHE A 123 -6.18 1.38 9.49
CA PHE A 123 -6.67 0.24 10.26
C PHE A 123 -5.50 -0.49 10.91
N GLU A 124 -5.51 -0.57 12.24
CA GLU A 124 -4.45 -1.21 13.01
C GLU A 124 -5.04 -1.90 14.25
N PRO A 125 -5.17 -3.24 14.26
CA PRO A 125 -5.69 -3.97 15.41
C PRO A 125 -4.74 -4.06 16.62
N SER A 126 -3.43 -3.88 16.43
CA SER A 126 -2.45 -3.92 17.53
C SER A 126 -2.59 -2.70 18.43
N GLN A 127 -2.85 -2.95 19.71
CA GLN A 127 -2.89 -1.89 20.73
C GLN A 127 -1.55 -1.17 20.85
N TRP A 128 -0.44 -1.85 20.56
CA TRP A 128 0.89 -1.28 20.61
C TRP A 128 1.08 -0.24 19.49
N HIS A 129 0.81 -0.64 18.24
CA HIS A 129 0.90 0.23 17.09
C HIS A 129 -0.09 1.39 17.18
N GLN A 130 -1.33 1.15 17.62
CA GLN A 130 -2.31 2.21 17.86
C GLN A 130 -1.81 3.28 18.84
N LYS A 131 -1.22 2.86 19.96
CA LYS A 131 -0.68 3.80 20.96
C LYS A 131 0.45 4.64 20.36
N ALA A 132 1.38 4.01 19.66
CA ALA A 132 2.51 4.68 19.02
C ALA A 132 2.04 5.65 17.92
N LEU A 133 1.16 5.20 17.02
CA LEU A 133 0.57 6.02 15.96
C LEU A 133 -0.20 7.22 16.52
N THR A 134 -0.97 7.03 17.58
CA THR A 134 -1.76 8.11 18.19
C THR A 134 -0.85 9.16 18.81
N ALA A 135 0.20 8.73 19.53
CA ALA A 135 1.19 9.64 20.11
C ALA A 135 1.96 10.40 19.02
N MET A 136 2.42 9.70 17.98
CA MET A 136 3.10 10.30 16.83
C MET A 136 2.19 11.30 16.10
N ARG A 137 0.94 10.93 15.80
CA ARG A 137 -0.03 11.84 15.16
C ARG A 137 -0.23 13.10 16.00
N ALA A 138 -0.40 12.97 17.31
CA ALA A 138 -0.55 14.12 18.19
C ALA A 138 0.70 15.01 18.25
N ALA A 139 1.89 14.42 18.18
CA ALA A 139 3.16 15.16 18.14
C ALA A 139 3.37 15.92 16.83
N VAL A 140 3.00 15.32 15.69
CA VAL A 140 3.16 15.93 14.35
C VAL A 140 2.06 16.95 14.04
N TYR A 141 0.81 16.61 14.31
CA TYR A 141 -0.37 17.36 13.85
C TYR A 141 -1.06 18.15 14.96
N GLY A 142 -0.67 17.93 16.22
CA GLY A 142 -1.34 18.51 17.38
C GLY A 142 -2.70 17.85 17.67
N PRO A 143 -3.49 18.45 18.58
CA PRO A 143 -4.76 17.88 19.04
C PRO A 143 -5.93 18.13 18.06
N VAL A 144 -5.71 18.87 16.98
CA VAL A 144 -6.75 19.24 16.03
C VAL A 144 -7.15 18.04 15.19
N GLU A 145 -8.43 17.90 14.88
CA GLU A 145 -8.93 16.77 14.08
C GLU A 145 -8.45 16.85 12.63
N ALA A 146 -8.55 18.05 12.03
CA ALA A 146 -8.16 18.35 10.65
C ALA A 146 -7.25 19.59 10.59
N PRO A 147 -6.01 19.51 11.11
CA PRO A 147 -5.06 20.62 11.03
C PRO A 147 -4.70 20.88 9.57
N LYS A 148 -4.36 22.14 9.27
CA LYS A 148 -3.98 22.57 7.93
C LYS A 148 -2.47 22.70 7.80
N THR A 149 -1.92 22.23 6.68
CA THR A 149 -0.52 22.49 6.30
C THR A 149 -0.30 24.00 6.11
N ASP A 150 0.97 24.42 6.01
CA ASP A 150 1.32 25.77 5.54
C ASP A 150 0.86 26.04 4.10
N LYS A 151 0.54 24.99 3.33
CA LYS A 151 -0.07 25.04 2.00
C LYS A 151 -1.61 25.00 2.01
N GLY A 152 -2.23 24.93 3.19
CA GLY A 152 -3.68 25.01 3.36
C GLY A 152 -4.44 23.69 3.25
N THR A 153 -3.77 22.57 3.01
CA THR A 153 -4.37 21.23 2.96
C THR A 153 -4.82 20.79 4.34
N ALA A 154 -6.11 20.50 4.52
CA ALA A 154 -6.62 19.86 5.73
C ALA A 154 -6.27 18.36 5.72
N VAL A 155 -5.73 17.84 6.82
CA VAL A 155 -5.36 16.42 6.92
C VAL A 155 -6.16 15.74 8.04
N ARG A 156 -6.94 14.71 7.72
CA ARG A 156 -7.55 13.83 8.72
C ARG A 156 -6.89 12.47 8.68
N TRP A 157 -6.13 12.15 9.72
CA TRP A 157 -5.59 10.80 9.89
C TRP A 157 -6.37 10.06 10.98
N HIS A 158 -7.33 9.24 10.56
CA HIS A 158 -8.11 8.38 11.44
C HIS A 158 -7.35 7.10 11.74
N ILE A 159 -7.05 6.84 13.02
CA ILE A 159 -6.45 5.59 13.49
C ILE A 159 -7.58 4.72 14.05
N LEU A 160 -7.81 3.56 13.43
CA LEU A 160 -8.98 2.72 13.64
C LEU A 160 -8.56 1.38 14.27
N PRO A 161 -9.07 1.04 15.47
CA PRO A 161 -8.66 -0.15 16.22
C PRO A 161 -9.38 -1.42 15.72
N HIS A 162 -9.33 -1.66 14.41
CA HIS A 162 -10.07 -2.74 13.76
C HIS A 162 -9.13 -3.59 12.90
N ALA A 163 -9.31 -4.91 12.98
CA ALA A 163 -8.84 -5.80 11.93
C ALA A 163 -9.78 -5.70 10.72
N VAL A 164 -9.27 -6.03 9.54
CA VAL A 164 -10.07 -6.05 8.31
C VAL A 164 -10.05 -7.45 7.70
N SER A 165 -11.19 -7.91 7.21
CA SER A 165 -11.36 -9.24 6.62
C SER A 165 -12.56 -9.28 5.66
N ASN A 166 -13.04 -10.48 5.31
CA ASN A 166 -14.24 -10.71 4.50
C ASN A 166 -15.57 -10.62 5.28
N ALA A 167 -15.52 -10.31 6.58
CA ALA A 167 -16.69 -10.28 7.46
C ALA A 167 -16.58 -9.19 8.52
N THR A 168 -17.70 -8.89 9.18
CA THR A 168 -17.76 -8.02 10.37
C THR A 168 -17.93 -8.87 11.63
N GLY A 169 -17.37 -8.43 12.75
CA GLY A 169 -17.56 -9.12 14.04
C GLY A 169 -16.38 -8.89 14.98
N THR A 170 -15.94 -9.97 15.61
CA THR A 170 -14.81 -9.96 16.54
C THR A 170 -13.87 -11.11 16.21
N ALA A 171 -12.56 -10.88 16.32
CA ALA A 171 -11.54 -11.89 16.15
C ALA A 171 -10.51 -11.83 17.28
N ARG A 172 -9.79 -12.94 17.48
CA ARG A 172 -8.67 -13.03 18.41
C ARG A 172 -7.42 -12.48 17.73
N PHE A 173 -6.74 -11.53 18.37
CA PHE A 173 -5.51 -10.91 17.89
C PHE A 173 -4.39 -10.99 18.94
N PRO A 174 -3.12 -11.19 18.56
CA PRO A 174 -2.02 -11.25 19.52
C PRO A 174 -1.84 -9.93 20.28
N THR A 175 -1.70 -10.01 21.60
CA THR A 175 -1.47 -8.84 22.47
C THR A 175 -0.02 -8.35 22.42
N SER A 176 0.93 -9.25 22.11
CA SER A 176 2.36 -8.99 21.98
C SER A 176 2.80 -8.65 20.55
N CYS A 177 1.89 -8.13 19.72
CA CYS A 177 2.20 -7.63 18.39
C CYS A 177 3.00 -6.31 18.45
N ILE A 178 4.31 -6.44 18.67
CA ILE A 178 5.28 -5.32 18.76
C ILE A 178 6.24 -5.26 17.57
N HIS A 179 6.34 -6.36 16.81
CA HIS A 179 7.21 -6.50 15.64
C HIS A 179 6.48 -6.11 14.36
N GLU A 180 7.21 -5.95 13.25
CA GLU A 180 6.60 -5.57 11.98
C GLU A 180 5.70 -6.69 11.44
N GLU A 181 6.26 -7.90 11.40
CA GLU A 181 5.63 -9.11 10.88
C GLU A 181 4.71 -9.75 11.93
N CYS A 182 3.71 -9.03 12.43
CA CYS A 182 2.78 -9.53 13.45
C CYS A 182 1.99 -10.75 12.98
N ASN A 183 2.67 -11.89 12.99
CA ASN A 183 2.20 -13.12 12.41
C ASN A 183 1.41 -13.91 13.45
N PHE A 184 0.40 -14.63 12.98
CA PHE A 184 -0.40 -15.52 13.81
C PHE A 184 0.31 -16.87 14.08
N ASP A 185 1.62 -16.91 14.33
CA ASP A 185 2.23 -18.15 14.87
C ASP A 185 2.02 -18.23 16.40
N LEU A 186 0.75 -18.45 16.74
CA LEU A 186 0.11 -18.23 18.04
C LEU A 186 0.39 -19.29 19.12
N ARG A 187 1.50 -20.05 19.07
CA ARG A 187 1.58 -21.21 19.96
C ARG A 187 1.74 -20.87 21.44
N ASN A 188 2.05 -19.62 21.82
CA ASN A 188 2.20 -19.22 23.23
C ASN A 188 1.88 -17.73 23.52
N GLU A 189 1.18 -17.02 22.63
CA GLU A 189 0.92 -15.58 22.84
C GLU A 189 -0.42 -15.33 23.52
N ALA A 190 -0.45 -14.33 24.41
CA ALA A 190 -1.70 -13.84 24.98
C ALA A 190 -2.50 -13.14 23.87
N MET A 191 -3.81 -13.40 23.83
CA MET A 191 -4.71 -12.94 22.77
C MET A 191 -5.81 -12.03 23.34
N SER A 192 -6.12 -10.95 22.64
CA SER A 192 -7.24 -10.06 22.93
C SER A 192 -8.28 -10.09 21.80
N ASP A 193 -9.50 -9.70 22.14
CA ASP A 193 -10.56 -9.55 21.16
C ASP A 193 -10.43 -8.19 20.48
N VAL A 194 -10.48 -8.18 19.15
CA VAL A 194 -10.48 -6.97 18.33
C VAL A 194 -11.70 -6.96 17.42
N ASN A 195 -12.22 -5.77 17.14
CA ASN A 195 -13.30 -5.61 16.18
C ASN A 195 -12.80 -5.90 14.77
N VAL A 196 -13.65 -6.54 13.97
CA VAL A 196 -13.39 -6.86 12.57
C VAL A 196 -14.42 -6.15 11.71
N THR A 197 -13.98 -5.56 10.61
CA THR A 197 -14.86 -5.05 9.56
C THR A 197 -14.44 -5.59 8.19
N SER A 198 -15.34 -5.46 7.21
CA SER A 198 -14.98 -5.52 5.80
C SER A 198 -14.86 -4.11 5.23
N ILE A 199 -14.17 -3.98 4.08
CA ILE A 199 -14.04 -2.70 3.39
C ILE A 199 -15.40 -2.21 2.90
N ASP A 200 -16.20 -3.10 2.32
CA ASP A 200 -17.56 -2.75 1.88
C ASP A 200 -18.43 -2.22 3.02
N ALA A 201 -18.37 -2.86 4.20
CA ALA A 201 -19.13 -2.41 5.37
C ALA A 201 -18.63 -1.06 5.88
N TYR A 202 -17.31 -0.88 5.97
CA TYR A 202 -16.72 0.36 6.47
C TYR A 202 -17.02 1.55 5.56
N LEU A 203 -16.79 1.43 4.24
CA LEU A 203 -17.05 2.51 3.28
C LEU A 203 -18.52 2.94 3.31
N LYS A 204 -19.44 1.97 3.42
CA LYS A 204 -20.87 2.24 3.59
C LYS A 204 -21.16 3.01 4.89
N GLN A 205 -20.59 2.59 6.01
CA GLN A 205 -20.77 3.24 7.31
C GLN A 205 -20.20 4.66 7.33
N ALA A 206 -18.97 4.84 6.84
CA ALA A 206 -18.27 6.10 6.78
C ALA A 206 -18.77 7.02 5.66
N ARG A 207 -19.67 6.53 4.79
CA ARG A 207 -20.21 7.23 3.60
C ARG A 207 -19.11 7.66 2.62
N ILE A 208 -18.02 6.88 2.56
CA ILE A 208 -16.94 7.05 1.60
C ILE A 208 -17.40 6.50 0.26
N ARG A 209 -17.34 7.33 -0.78
CA ARG A 209 -17.85 6.98 -2.13
C ARG A 209 -16.75 6.65 -3.12
N TYR A 210 -15.52 7.05 -2.82
CA TYR A 210 -14.36 6.87 -3.68
C TYR A 210 -13.11 6.85 -2.81
N VAL A 211 -12.13 6.06 -3.23
CA VAL A 211 -10.86 5.82 -2.56
C VAL A 211 -9.77 5.92 -3.62
N ASP A 212 -8.86 6.88 -3.46
CA ASP A 212 -7.72 7.04 -4.36
C ASP A 212 -6.74 5.87 -4.19
N VAL A 213 -6.50 5.46 -2.94
CA VAL A 213 -5.57 4.38 -2.60
C VAL A 213 -6.18 3.46 -1.55
N LEU A 214 -6.29 2.18 -1.88
CA LEU A 214 -6.58 1.10 -0.96
C LEU A 214 -5.31 0.24 -0.78
N LYS A 215 -4.60 0.42 0.33
CA LYS A 215 -3.51 -0.49 0.73
C LYS A 215 -4.04 -1.58 1.64
N ILE A 216 -3.62 -2.81 1.38
CA ILE A 216 -3.84 -4.00 2.19
C ILE A 216 -2.49 -4.56 2.60
N ASP A 217 -2.33 -4.82 3.89
CA ASP A 217 -1.13 -5.42 4.45
C ASP A 217 -1.53 -6.09 5.76
N THR A 218 -1.95 -7.34 5.67
CA THR A 218 -2.57 -8.03 6.81
C THR A 218 -1.82 -9.30 7.18
N GLU A 219 -0.51 -9.33 6.90
CA GLU A 219 0.41 -10.38 7.31
C GLU A 219 -0.08 -11.79 6.90
N GLY A 220 -0.76 -11.86 5.74
CA GLY A 220 -1.24 -13.09 5.10
C GLY A 220 -2.76 -13.25 5.03
N PHE A 221 -3.52 -12.29 5.58
CA PHE A 221 -4.99 -12.25 5.45
C PHE A 221 -5.48 -11.46 4.22
N ASP A 222 -4.58 -10.98 3.36
CA ASP A 222 -4.86 -10.10 2.23
C ASP A 222 -5.93 -10.68 1.28
N PRO A 223 -5.92 -11.97 0.92
CA PRO A 223 -7.01 -12.60 0.15
C PRO A 223 -8.40 -12.44 0.78
N ALA A 224 -8.51 -12.53 2.11
CA ALA A 224 -9.78 -12.35 2.80
C ALA A 224 -10.23 -10.89 2.78
N VAL A 225 -9.30 -9.93 2.91
CA VAL A 225 -9.62 -8.50 2.76
C VAL A 225 -10.10 -8.19 1.34
N LEU A 226 -9.43 -8.73 0.31
CA LEU A 226 -9.84 -8.60 -1.10
C LEU A 226 -11.27 -9.12 -1.33
N ALA A 227 -11.63 -10.25 -0.71
CA ALA A 227 -12.99 -10.77 -0.75
C ALA A 227 -13.99 -9.85 0.00
N GLY A 228 -13.58 -9.24 1.11
CA GLY A 228 -14.37 -8.25 1.87
C GLY A 228 -14.52 -6.89 1.19
N ALA A 229 -13.75 -6.64 0.14
CA ALA A 229 -13.81 -5.44 -0.69
C ALA A 229 -14.57 -5.67 -2.01
N TYR A 230 -15.31 -6.77 -2.16
CA TYR A 230 -15.93 -7.16 -3.43
C TYR A 230 -16.75 -6.06 -4.10
N ASN A 231 -17.67 -5.41 -3.40
CA ASN A 231 -18.51 -4.36 -4.01
C ASN A 231 -17.71 -3.09 -4.29
N THR A 232 -16.73 -2.77 -3.44
CA THR A 232 -15.82 -1.65 -3.61
C THR A 232 -15.01 -1.82 -4.90
N LEU A 233 -14.38 -2.98 -5.08
CA LEU A 233 -13.56 -3.31 -6.25
C LEU A 233 -14.41 -3.47 -7.50
N ARG A 234 -15.52 -4.22 -7.45
CA ARG A 234 -16.41 -4.44 -8.61
C ARG A 234 -17.00 -3.15 -9.17
N ARG A 235 -17.20 -2.14 -8.32
CA ARG A 235 -17.74 -0.83 -8.72
C ARG A 235 -16.64 0.20 -8.99
N HIS A 236 -15.37 -0.22 -8.99
CA HIS A 236 -14.20 0.65 -9.19
C HIS A 236 -14.20 1.86 -8.25
N LEU A 237 -14.62 1.67 -7.00
CA LEU A 237 -14.57 2.73 -5.99
C LEU A 237 -13.16 2.93 -5.43
N ALA A 238 -12.27 1.96 -5.62
CA ALA A 238 -10.85 2.08 -5.30
C ALA A 238 -10.05 2.19 -6.61
N GLU A 239 -9.44 3.35 -6.87
CA GLU A 239 -8.70 3.61 -8.11
C GLU A 239 -7.40 2.81 -8.17
N VAL A 240 -6.63 2.84 -7.09
CA VAL A 240 -5.44 2.02 -6.90
C VAL A 240 -5.62 1.10 -5.72
N LEU A 241 -5.24 -0.15 -5.93
CA LEU A 241 -5.18 -1.20 -4.91
C LEU A 241 -3.72 -1.65 -4.78
N SER A 242 -3.19 -1.64 -3.57
CA SER A 242 -1.89 -2.25 -3.24
C SER A 242 -2.10 -3.34 -2.20
N PHE A 243 -1.44 -4.49 -2.33
CA PHE A 243 -1.52 -5.56 -1.33
C PHE A 243 -0.21 -6.34 -1.19
N GLU A 244 0.01 -6.94 -0.02
CA GLU A 244 1.19 -7.74 0.25
C GLU A 244 0.96 -9.22 -0.08
N TYR A 245 1.86 -9.79 -0.87
CA TYR A 245 1.89 -11.21 -1.24
C TYR A 245 3.06 -11.93 -0.57
N HIS A 246 2.79 -13.09 0.04
CA HIS A 246 3.82 -13.98 0.59
C HIS A 246 3.26 -15.38 0.89
N ALA A 247 4.11 -16.26 1.42
CA ALA A 247 3.76 -17.65 1.69
C ALA A 247 2.56 -17.82 2.65
N PHE A 248 2.30 -16.90 3.59
CA PHE A 248 1.24 -17.11 4.60
C PHE A 248 -0.18 -16.95 4.07
N TRP A 249 -0.36 -16.58 2.80
CA TRP A 249 -1.67 -16.57 2.13
C TRP A 249 -2.41 -17.91 2.17
N TYR A 250 -1.71 -19.03 2.39
CA TYR A 250 -2.38 -20.32 2.65
C TYR A 250 -3.35 -20.25 3.83
N ARG A 251 -3.14 -19.35 4.80
CA ARG A 251 -3.99 -19.16 5.99
C ARG A 251 -5.37 -18.61 5.64
N SER A 252 -5.46 -17.82 4.58
CA SER A 252 -6.69 -17.22 4.06
C SER A 252 -7.20 -17.93 2.79
N GLY A 253 -6.54 -19.02 2.37
CA GLY A 253 -6.96 -19.85 1.24
C GLY A 253 -6.64 -19.28 -0.14
N GLY A 254 -5.74 -18.29 -0.23
CA GLY A 254 -5.39 -17.62 -1.49
C GLY A 254 -4.06 -18.07 -2.10
N THR A 255 -3.95 -17.92 -3.41
CA THR A 255 -2.68 -17.89 -4.16
C THR A 255 -2.58 -16.57 -4.91
N LEU A 256 -1.37 -16.17 -5.32
CA LEU A 256 -1.24 -14.96 -6.14
C LEU A 256 -2.06 -15.09 -7.42
N ARG A 257 -1.98 -16.25 -8.10
CA ARG A 257 -2.76 -16.50 -9.32
C ARG A 257 -4.26 -16.30 -9.10
N MET A 258 -4.83 -16.87 -8.04
CA MET A 258 -6.26 -16.76 -7.74
C MET A 258 -6.68 -15.30 -7.50
N CYS A 259 -5.91 -14.54 -6.73
CA CYS A 259 -6.22 -13.13 -6.47
C CYS A 259 -6.07 -12.27 -7.74
N LEU A 260 -5.08 -12.56 -8.59
CA LEU A 260 -4.91 -11.87 -9.86
C LEU A 260 -6.06 -12.18 -10.83
N ASP A 261 -6.50 -13.43 -10.93
CA ASP A 261 -7.65 -13.81 -11.76
C ASP A 261 -8.92 -13.09 -11.29
N TYR A 262 -9.17 -13.09 -9.97
CA TYR A 262 -10.27 -12.35 -9.36
C TYR A 262 -10.21 -10.84 -9.68
N LEU A 263 -9.05 -10.20 -9.52
CA LEU A 263 -8.89 -8.77 -9.80
C LEU A 263 -9.00 -8.47 -11.31
N GLU A 264 -8.50 -9.36 -12.16
CA GLU A 264 -8.63 -9.25 -13.61
C GLU A 264 -10.10 -9.32 -14.05
N GLU A 265 -10.89 -10.23 -13.48
CA GLU A 265 -12.35 -10.33 -13.68
C GLU A 265 -13.09 -9.07 -13.22
N LEU A 266 -12.64 -8.47 -12.10
CA LEU A 266 -13.19 -7.20 -11.61
C LEU A 266 -12.70 -5.97 -12.40
N GLY A 267 -11.87 -6.15 -13.42
CA GLY A 267 -11.44 -5.06 -14.30
C GLY A 267 -10.24 -4.28 -13.79
N TYR A 268 -9.36 -4.89 -13.00
CA TYR A 268 -8.07 -4.31 -12.62
C TYR A 268 -6.94 -4.85 -13.48
N THR A 269 -5.88 -4.04 -13.62
CA THR A 269 -4.58 -4.46 -14.17
C THR A 269 -3.55 -4.41 -13.04
N CYS A 270 -2.89 -5.53 -12.79
CA CYS A 270 -1.95 -5.69 -11.68
C CYS A 270 -0.49 -5.85 -12.12
N TYR A 271 0.41 -5.48 -11.21
CA TYR A 271 1.86 -5.44 -11.39
C TYR A 271 2.56 -5.87 -10.10
N TYR A 272 3.72 -6.52 -10.21
CA TYR A 272 4.67 -6.51 -9.09
C TYR A 272 5.17 -5.09 -8.89
N ASP A 273 5.12 -4.62 -7.65
CA ASP A 273 5.74 -3.38 -7.20
C ASP A 273 7.19 -3.65 -6.83
N ALA A 274 8.09 -3.05 -7.60
CA ALA A 274 9.53 -3.14 -7.50
C ALA A 274 10.09 -1.81 -8.08
N PRO A 275 11.42 -1.58 -8.11
CA PRO A 275 11.97 -0.36 -8.69
C PRO A 275 11.46 -0.03 -10.12
N LEU A 276 11.08 -1.06 -10.87
CA LEU A 276 10.23 -0.96 -12.06
C LEU A 276 9.01 -1.86 -11.89
N LEU A 277 7.89 -1.52 -12.53
CA LEU A 277 6.71 -2.37 -12.48
C LEU A 277 6.84 -3.56 -13.44
N TYR A 278 6.39 -4.73 -12.99
CA TYR A 278 6.32 -5.93 -13.83
C TYR A 278 4.86 -6.34 -14.00
N LYS A 279 4.32 -6.21 -15.20
CA LYS A 279 2.89 -6.43 -15.48
C LYS A 279 2.52 -7.89 -15.31
N LEU A 280 1.48 -8.16 -14.53
CA LEU A 280 0.96 -9.51 -14.22
C LEU A 280 -0.29 -9.82 -15.04
N THR A 281 -1.26 -8.90 -15.07
CA THR A 281 -2.50 -9.05 -15.84
C THR A 281 -2.21 -9.11 -17.33
N GLY A 282 -2.72 -10.15 -18.01
CA GLY A 282 -2.44 -10.42 -19.43
C GLY A 282 -0.97 -10.78 -19.74
N CYS A 283 -0.10 -10.90 -18.73
CA CYS A 283 1.32 -11.23 -18.84
C CYS A 283 1.76 -12.26 -17.80
N TRP A 284 0.84 -13.11 -17.34
CA TRP A 284 1.12 -14.09 -16.30
C TRP A 284 2.12 -15.15 -16.75
N ASP A 285 3.08 -15.43 -15.88
CA ASP A 285 4.00 -16.56 -15.95
C ASP A 285 3.90 -17.31 -14.60
N PRO A 286 3.73 -18.65 -14.58
CA PRO A 286 3.62 -19.41 -13.33
C PRO A 286 4.78 -19.22 -12.36
N ARG A 287 5.97 -18.83 -12.85
CA ARG A 287 7.15 -18.55 -12.02
C ARG A 287 6.98 -17.30 -11.15
N TYR A 288 5.97 -16.47 -11.40
CA TYR A 288 5.60 -15.36 -10.53
C TYR A 288 4.98 -15.80 -9.21
N GLU A 289 4.56 -17.05 -9.05
CA GLU A 289 4.08 -17.60 -7.78
C GLU A 289 5.27 -17.91 -6.83
N ILE A 290 6.03 -16.90 -6.45
CA ILE A 290 7.31 -17.04 -5.72
C ILE A 290 7.15 -17.29 -4.22
N LYS A 291 5.96 -17.02 -3.65
CA LYS A 291 5.62 -17.19 -2.23
C LYS A 291 6.61 -16.53 -1.26
N LYS A 292 7.10 -15.34 -1.62
CA LYS A 292 8.01 -14.51 -0.82
C LYS A 292 7.35 -13.15 -0.61
N TRP A 293 7.63 -12.49 0.52
CA TRP A 293 7.23 -11.11 0.77
C TRP A 293 7.49 -10.24 -0.46
N SER A 294 6.41 -9.67 -0.97
CA SER A 294 6.36 -8.92 -2.22
C SER A 294 5.15 -8.00 -2.20
N ASN A 295 5.26 -6.86 -2.87
CA ASN A 295 4.13 -5.96 -3.03
C ASN A 295 3.55 -6.09 -4.43
N ILE A 296 2.22 -6.08 -4.50
CA ILE A 296 1.46 -6.03 -5.75
C ILE A 296 0.69 -4.72 -5.77
N VAL A 297 0.72 -4.04 -6.91
CA VAL A 297 -0.10 -2.85 -7.14
C VAL A 297 -1.00 -3.08 -8.36
N CYS A 298 -2.22 -2.61 -8.28
CA CYS A 298 -3.22 -2.71 -9.34
C CYS A 298 -3.93 -1.37 -9.55
N ALA A 299 -4.32 -1.08 -10.78
CA ALA A 299 -5.15 0.08 -11.13
C ALA A 299 -6.38 -0.36 -11.94
N VAL A 300 -7.42 0.47 -11.92
CA VAL A 300 -8.63 0.26 -12.74
C VAL A 300 -8.25 0.24 -14.23
N ARG A 301 -8.63 -0.83 -14.92
CA ARG A 301 -8.29 -1.01 -16.35
C ARG A 301 -8.93 0.07 -17.21
N GLY A 302 -8.14 0.68 -18.06
CA GLY A 302 -8.51 1.78 -18.94
C GLY A 302 -8.46 3.15 -18.29
N SER A 303 -8.10 3.26 -17.00
CA SER A 303 -7.93 4.56 -16.35
C SER A 303 -6.60 5.23 -16.76
N GLU A 304 -6.51 6.54 -16.53
CA GLU A 304 -5.26 7.29 -16.74
C GLU A 304 -4.13 6.76 -15.85
N ILE A 305 -4.48 6.31 -14.65
CA ILE A 305 -3.53 5.69 -13.71
C ILE A 305 -2.96 4.39 -14.28
N GLU A 306 -3.78 3.54 -14.90
CA GLU A 306 -3.25 2.36 -15.59
C GLU A 306 -2.27 2.76 -16.70
N GLY A 307 -2.55 3.85 -17.42
CA GLY A 307 -1.66 4.43 -18.42
C GLY A 307 -0.27 4.74 -17.86
N GLU A 308 -0.22 5.47 -16.74
CA GLU A 308 1.03 5.80 -16.04
C GLU A 308 1.74 4.56 -15.48
N MET A 309 1.01 3.65 -14.84
CA MET A 309 1.60 2.41 -14.35
C MET A 309 2.19 1.58 -15.49
N ASN A 310 1.52 1.52 -16.65
CA ASN A 310 2.06 0.89 -17.85
C ASN A 310 3.35 1.58 -18.32
N ALA A 311 3.48 2.90 -18.21
CA ALA A 311 4.70 3.63 -18.54
C ALA A 311 5.86 3.30 -17.59
N LEU A 312 5.58 3.00 -16.32
CA LEU A 312 6.56 2.55 -15.31
C LEU A 312 6.99 1.09 -15.48
N THR A 313 6.42 0.35 -16.44
CA THR A 313 6.79 -1.06 -16.63
C THR A 313 8.19 -1.22 -17.20
N VAL A 314 8.87 -2.30 -16.78
CA VAL A 314 10.23 -2.63 -17.24
C VAL A 314 10.36 -2.66 -18.77
N LEU A 315 9.36 -3.22 -19.45
CA LEU A 315 9.37 -3.35 -20.91
C LEU A 315 9.19 -2.01 -21.62
N ARG A 316 8.49 -1.05 -21.01
CA ARG A 316 8.35 0.30 -21.57
C ARG A 316 9.61 1.12 -21.34
N GLN A 317 10.15 1.09 -20.13
CA GLN A 317 11.37 1.81 -19.79
C GLN A 317 12.58 1.38 -20.64
N GLN A 318 12.74 0.07 -20.90
CA GLN A 318 13.80 -0.42 -21.79
C GLN A 318 13.65 0.05 -23.24
N ARG A 319 12.42 0.15 -23.76
CA ARG A 319 12.17 0.64 -25.12
C ARG A 319 12.49 2.12 -25.25
N THR A 320 12.10 2.93 -24.26
CA THR A 320 12.41 4.36 -24.22
C THR A 320 13.92 4.57 -24.21
N ALA A 321 14.65 3.86 -23.34
CA ALA A 321 16.11 3.94 -23.29
C ALA A 321 16.80 3.54 -24.61
N ALA A 322 16.29 2.49 -25.28
CA ALA A 322 16.82 2.07 -26.58
C ALA A 322 16.55 3.10 -27.70
N HIS A 323 15.41 3.79 -27.67
CA HIS A 323 15.09 4.87 -28.59
C HIS A 323 16.02 6.08 -28.38
N GLU A 324 16.16 6.53 -27.14
CA GLU A 324 17.04 7.66 -26.78
C GLU A 324 18.53 7.39 -27.04
N ALA A 325 18.96 6.12 -27.06
CA ALA A 325 20.31 5.73 -27.43
C ALA A 325 20.53 5.68 -28.95
N HIS A 326 19.46 5.55 -29.74
CA HIS A 326 19.52 5.56 -31.20
C HIS A 326 19.45 6.99 -31.78
N GLU A 327 18.85 7.92 -31.03
CA GLU A 327 18.74 9.35 -31.40
C GLU A 327 19.96 10.20 -30.98
N ARG A 328 20.93 9.61 -30.28
CA ARG A 328 22.22 10.21 -29.89
C ARG A 328 23.35 9.71 -30.78
#